data_AF-A0A852B136-F1
#
_entry.id   AF-A0A852B136-F1
#
_cell.length_a   1.000
_cell.length_b   1.000
_cell.length_c   1.000
_cell.angle_alpha   90.00
_cell.angle_beta   90.00
_cell.angle_gamma   90.00
#
_symmetry.space_group_name_H-M   'P 1'
#
loop_
_entity.id
_entity.type
_entity.pdbx_description
1 polymer ?
#
loop_
_entity_poly.entity_id
_entity_poly.type
_entity_poly.pdbx_seq_one_letter_code
_entity_poly.pdbx_strand_id
1 'polypeptide(L)'
;SGMSWSWGWASAGSSILAEFGTLHLEFLHLSELSGNPAVCALSQVRNIRRVLSRVEKPQGLYPNFLSPVTGSWVQHHVSIGGLGDSFYEYLIKSWLMSDKKDSEAKKMYDDALEAIEKHLVKKSAGGLTYIAEWRGGILDHKMGHLACFSGGMIALGAQHSSGERRQRHMELAAEITSTCHESYTRSDTKLGPEAFRFDAGSEATATRLSERYYILRPEVVESYMYLWRLTHQPKYRHWGWEVVQALEKHCRVEAGFSGIRDVYTTTPTHDNMQQSFFLAETLKYLYLLFCEDDVLSLEDWVFNTEAHPLPINHTDLKA
;
A
#
# COMPACT_ATOMS: atom_id res chain seq x y z
N SER A 1 -5.11 -13.93 -30.56
CA SER A 1 -4.48 -12.60 -30.56
C SER A 1 -5.28 -11.70 -29.65
N GLY A 2 -4.63 -11.01 -28.71
CA GLY A 2 -5.24 -9.96 -27.90
C GLY A 2 -4.68 -8.60 -28.31
N MET A 3 -5.46 -7.54 -28.19
CA MET A 3 -5.00 -6.16 -28.37
C MET A 3 -4.79 -5.55 -26.97
N SER A 4 -3.69 -4.81 -26.80
CA SER A 4 -3.34 -4.14 -25.54
C SER A 4 -3.12 -2.64 -25.79
N TRP A 5 -3.59 -1.80 -24.89
CA TRP A 5 -3.48 -0.34 -24.97
C TRP A 5 -3.11 0.22 -23.60
N SER A 6 -2.30 1.28 -23.56
CA SER A 6 -2.10 2.09 -22.36
C SER A 6 -3.27 3.05 -22.16
N TRP A 7 -3.43 3.58 -20.94
CA TRP A 7 -4.43 4.61 -20.66
C TRP A 7 -4.28 5.82 -21.59
N GLY A 8 -5.38 6.25 -22.21
CA GLY A 8 -5.38 7.40 -23.12
C GLY A 8 -4.96 8.72 -22.47
N TRP A 9 -5.06 8.81 -21.13
CA TRP A 9 -4.65 9.97 -20.33
C TRP A 9 -3.22 9.85 -19.78
N ALA A 10 -2.60 8.66 -19.81
CA ALA A 10 -1.25 8.47 -19.28
C ALA A 10 -0.23 9.19 -20.18
N SER A 11 0.70 9.90 -19.54
CA SER A 11 1.70 10.71 -20.22
C SER A 11 2.42 9.91 -21.30
N ALA A 12 2.33 10.32 -22.57
CA ALA A 12 2.97 9.67 -23.71
C ALA A 12 2.71 8.14 -23.82
N GLY A 13 1.54 7.65 -23.37
CA GLY A 13 1.22 6.22 -23.39
C GLY A 13 2.05 5.36 -22.43
N SER A 14 2.58 5.98 -21.37
CA SER A 14 3.36 5.29 -20.33
C SER A 14 2.56 4.21 -19.60
N SER A 15 3.27 3.21 -19.11
CA SER A 15 2.77 2.25 -18.12
C SER A 15 2.94 2.82 -16.71
N ILE A 16 2.03 2.47 -15.81
CA ILE A 16 2.01 2.96 -14.42
C ILE A 16 2.78 2.00 -13.52
N LEU A 17 3.66 2.54 -12.66
CA LEU A 17 4.59 1.77 -11.82
C LEU A 17 3.88 0.70 -10.98
N ALA A 18 2.81 1.08 -10.26
CA ALA A 18 2.02 0.13 -9.48
C ALA A 18 1.38 -0.96 -10.36
N GLU A 19 0.88 -0.64 -11.56
CA GLU A 19 0.21 -1.63 -12.42
C GLU A 19 1.15 -2.75 -12.88
N PHE A 20 2.30 -2.40 -13.47
CA PHE A 20 3.25 -3.41 -13.93
C PHE A 20 4.14 -3.96 -12.81
N GLY A 21 4.29 -3.20 -11.72
CA GLY A 21 5.07 -3.59 -10.54
C GLY A 21 4.38 -4.62 -9.64
N THR A 22 3.06 -4.79 -9.79
CA THR A 22 2.21 -5.56 -8.86
C THR A 22 1.65 -6.83 -9.52
N LEU A 23 2.50 -7.51 -10.29
CA LEU A 23 2.17 -8.76 -10.97
C LEU A 23 2.98 -9.95 -10.44
N HIS A 24 3.99 -9.67 -9.59
CA HIS A 24 5.05 -10.62 -9.31
C HIS A 24 4.58 -11.85 -8.52
N LEU A 25 3.75 -11.65 -7.49
CA LEU A 25 3.30 -12.74 -6.61
C LEU A 25 2.40 -13.73 -7.36
N GLU A 26 1.42 -13.20 -8.10
CA GLU A 26 0.46 -14.00 -8.87
C GLU A 26 1.15 -14.77 -9.99
N PHE A 27 2.07 -14.12 -10.71
CA PHE A 27 2.79 -14.75 -11.81
C PHE A 27 3.80 -15.80 -11.32
N LEU A 28 4.43 -15.57 -10.16
CA LEU A 28 5.26 -16.57 -9.50
C LEU A 28 4.42 -17.81 -9.15
N HIS A 29 3.29 -17.62 -8.46
CA HIS A 29 2.43 -18.72 -8.06
C HIS A 29 1.82 -19.47 -9.25
N LEU A 30 1.43 -18.74 -10.30
CA LEU A 30 0.94 -19.34 -11.55
C LEU A 30 2.00 -20.24 -12.20
N SER A 31 3.26 -19.77 -12.24
CA SER A 31 4.37 -20.58 -12.76
C SER A 31 4.58 -21.85 -11.92
N GLU A 32 4.51 -21.77 -10.60
CA GLU A 32 4.62 -22.93 -9.69
C GLU A 32 3.52 -23.96 -9.94
N LEU A 33 2.25 -23.54 -9.94
CA LEU A 33 1.10 -24.43 -10.11
C LEU A 33 1.04 -25.06 -11.50
N SER A 34 1.52 -24.36 -12.53
CA SER A 34 1.51 -24.87 -13.91
C SER A 34 2.51 -26.01 -14.17
N GLY A 35 3.50 -26.20 -13.28
CA GLY A 35 4.56 -27.21 -13.45
C GLY A 35 5.45 -27.02 -14.69
N ASN A 36 5.36 -25.88 -15.36
CA ASN A 36 6.08 -25.59 -16.59
C ASN A 36 6.99 -24.36 -16.38
N PRO A 37 8.28 -24.55 -16.02
CA PRO A 37 9.22 -23.45 -15.76
C PRO A 37 9.52 -22.58 -17.00
N ALA A 38 9.10 -23.00 -18.20
CA ALA A 38 9.17 -22.19 -19.42
C ALA A 38 7.96 -21.26 -19.61
N VAL A 39 6.99 -21.22 -18.68
CA VAL A 39 5.84 -20.32 -18.78
C VAL A 39 6.33 -18.87 -18.68
N CYS A 40 6.07 -18.11 -19.73
CA CYS A 40 6.51 -16.73 -19.95
C CYS A 40 6.25 -15.79 -18.76
N ALA A 41 5.35 -16.15 -17.82
CA ALA A 41 4.96 -15.34 -16.68
C ALA A 41 6.14 -14.94 -15.77
N LEU A 42 6.89 -15.91 -15.22
CA LEU A 42 7.99 -15.60 -14.30
C LEU A 42 9.15 -14.83 -15.00
N SER A 43 9.46 -15.20 -16.24
CA SER A 43 10.49 -14.50 -17.02
C SER A 43 10.06 -13.09 -17.40
N GLN A 44 8.76 -12.84 -17.65
CA GLN A 44 8.19 -11.52 -17.87
C GLN A 44 8.33 -10.62 -16.63
N VAL A 45 7.90 -11.07 -15.45
CA VAL A 45 7.98 -10.24 -14.24
C VAL A 45 9.43 -10.04 -13.75
N ARG A 46 10.32 -11.01 -13.99
CA ARG A 46 11.77 -10.80 -13.79
C ARG A 46 12.36 -9.81 -14.79
N ASN A 47 11.87 -9.79 -16.02
CA ASN A 47 12.30 -8.80 -17.00
C ASN A 47 11.88 -7.38 -16.59
N ILE A 48 10.71 -7.20 -15.98
CA ILE A 48 10.29 -5.91 -15.41
C ILE A 48 11.32 -5.42 -14.39
N ARG A 49 11.73 -6.28 -13.43
CA ARG A 49 12.77 -5.91 -12.46
C ARG A 49 14.11 -5.58 -13.10
N ARG A 50 14.52 -6.34 -14.13
CA ARG A 50 15.75 -6.07 -14.87
C ARG A 50 15.73 -4.71 -15.57
N VAL A 51 14.59 -4.29 -16.14
CA VAL A 51 14.44 -2.95 -16.71
C VAL A 51 14.54 -1.91 -15.60
N LEU A 52 13.81 -2.12 -14.50
CA LEU A 52 13.82 -1.22 -13.35
C LEU A 52 15.20 -1.14 -12.66
N SER A 53 16.02 -2.17 -12.68
CA SER A 53 17.35 -2.13 -12.05
C SER A 53 18.38 -1.37 -12.88
N ARG A 54 18.13 -1.22 -14.19
CA ARG A 54 19.01 -0.48 -15.13
C ARG A 54 18.62 0.97 -15.32
N VAL A 55 17.34 1.29 -15.22
CA VAL A 55 16.87 2.67 -15.39
C VAL A 55 17.32 3.53 -14.21
N GLU A 56 17.91 4.69 -14.52
CA GLU A 56 18.38 5.64 -13.50
C GLU A 56 17.20 6.13 -12.65
N LYS A 57 17.42 6.22 -11.34
CA LYS A 57 16.39 6.62 -10.37
C LYS A 57 16.68 8.02 -9.87
N PRO A 58 15.86 9.04 -10.19
CA PRO A 58 16.10 10.38 -9.69
C PRO A 58 16.05 10.38 -8.15
N GLN A 59 17.16 10.72 -7.51
CA GLN A 59 17.31 10.69 -6.03
C GLN A 59 17.03 9.31 -5.40
N GLY A 60 17.20 8.22 -6.15
CA GLY A 60 16.84 6.87 -5.69
C GLY A 60 15.34 6.58 -5.69
N LEU A 61 14.51 7.55 -6.07
CA LEU A 61 13.05 7.41 -6.14
C LEU A 61 12.62 6.78 -7.47
N TYR A 62 11.47 6.10 -7.45
CA TYR A 62 10.85 5.48 -8.63
C TYR A 62 9.70 6.37 -9.12
N PRO A 63 9.84 7.02 -10.29
CA PRO A 63 8.72 7.72 -10.89
C PRO A 63 7.57 6.78 -11.27
N ASN A 64 6.35 7.32 -11.26
CA ASN A 64 5.13 6.54 -11.47
C ASN A 64 4.88 6.17 -12.94
N PHE A 65 5.61 6.77 -13.90
CA PHE A 65 5.35 6.62 -15.34
C PHE A 65 6.60 6.20 -16.10
N LEU A 66 6.58 4.98 -16.63
CA LEU A 66 7.65 4.41 -17.46
C LEU A 66 7.14 4.22 -18.89
N SER A 67 7.91 4.67 -19.89
CA SER A 67 7.58 4.39 -21.29
C SER A 67 7.83 2.92 -21.62
N PRO A 68 6.83 2.16 -22.11
CA PRO A 68 7.04 0.77 -22.52
C PRO A 68 7.86 0.67 -23.82
N VAL A 69 7.99 1.77 -24.58
CA VAL A 69 8.73 1.81 -25.85
C VAL A 69 10.22 2.08 -25.61
N THR A 70 10.54 3.08 -24.78
CA THR A 70 11.94 3.50 -24.56
C THR A 70 12.56 2.90 -23.29
N GLY A 71 11.75 2.35 -22.39
CA GLY A 71 12.22 1.86 -21.08
C GLY A 71 12.73 2.97 -20.16
N SER A 72 12.37 4.24 -20.43
CA SER A 72 12.81 5.41 -19.68
C SER A 72 11.64 6.08 -18.96
N TRP A 73 11.94 6.78 -17.86
CA TRP A 73 10.95 7.59 -17.14
C TRP A 73 10.47 8.76 -17.99
N VAL A 74 9.18 9.07 -17.92
CA VAL A 74 8.58 10.17 -18.69
C VAL A 74 8.32 11.38 -17.79
N GLN A 75 7.55 11.20 -16.72
CA GLN A 75 7.29 12.24 -15.73
C GLN A 75 7.97 11.88 -14.42
N HIS A 76 8.55 12.88 -13.76
CA HIS A 76 9.18 12.76 -12.46
C HIS A 76 8.15 13.01 -11.33
N HIS A 77 7.03 12.29 -11.36
CA HIS A 77 6.07 12.24 -10.24
C HIS A 77 6.30 10.93 -9.49
N VAL A 78 6.48 11.02 -8.18
CA VAL A 78 6.70 9.90 -7.26
C VAL A 78 5.66 9.99 -6.16
N SER A 79 4.99 8.88 -5.87
CA SER A 79 4.07 8.75 -4.73
C SER A 79 4.15 7.34 -4.18
N ILE A 80 4.07 7.19 -2.86
CA ILE A 80 3.76 5.91 -2.20
C ILE A 80 2.24 5.73 -2.05
N GLY A 81 1.42 6.68 -2.52
CA GLY A 81 0.00 6.44 -2.73
C GLY A 81 -0.25 5.92 -4.14
N GLY A 82 -1.42 6.25 -4.68
CA GLY A 82 -1.85 5.79 -6.00
C GLY A 82 -0.78 6.01 -7.09
N LEU A 83 -0.74 5.05 -8.02
CA LEU A 83 0.20 4.93 -9.14
C LEU A 83 1.59 4.36 -8.79
N GLY A 84 1.95 4.26 -7.51
CA GLY A 84 3.27 3.76 -7.08
C GLY A 84 3.26 2.80 -5.89
N ASP A 85 2.34 2.98 -4.95
CA ASP A 85 2.07 2.13 -3.76
C ASP A 85 2.50 0.65 -3.87
N SER A 86 1.70 -0.18 -4.54
CA SER A 86 1.80 -1.64 -4.45
C SER A 86 3.04 -2.23 -5.14
N PHE A 87 3.75 -1.42 -5.95
CA PHE A 87 5.08 -1.80 -6.43
C PHE A 87 6.06 -2.00 -5.26
N TYR A 88 6.10 -1.05 -4.31
CA TYR A 88 7.00 -1.15 -3.15
C TYR A 88 6.60 -2.32 -2.24
N GLU A 89 5.29 -2.51 -2.07
CA GLU A 89 4.70 -3.62 -1.33
C GLU A 89 5.16 -4.98 -1.90
N TYR A 90 5.11 -5.14 -3.23
CA TYR A 90 5.48 -6.38 -3.89
C TYR A 90 6.97 -6.67 -3.82
N LEU A 91 7.85 -5.68 -3.62
CA LEU A 91 9.27 -5.93 -3.39
C LEU A 91 9.50 -6.70 -2.08
N ILE A 92 8.91 -6.24 -0.97
CA ILE A 92 9.07 -6.96 0.31
C ILE A 92 8.29 -8.27 0.33
N LYS A 93 7.07 -8.28 -0.21
CA LYS A 93 6.20 -9.47 -0.23
C LYS A 93 6.77 -10.58 -1.13
N SER A 94 7.41 -10.25 -2.25
CA SER A 94 8.05 -11.26 -3.10
C SER A 94 9.28 -11.88 -2.45
N TRP A 95 10.07 -11.08 -1.73
CA TRP A 95 11.16 -11.62 -0.92
C TRP A 95 10.64 -12.59 0.13
N LEU A 96 9.57 -12.24 0.86
CA LEU A 96 8.95 -13.13 1.84
C LEU A 96 8.38 -14.41 1.21
N MET A 97 7.62 -14.28 0.13
CA MET A 97 7.01 -15.42 -0.57
C MET A 97 8.05 -16.40 -1.11
N SER A 98 9.24 -15.92 -1.49
CA SER A 98 10.38 -16.75 -1.93
C SER A 98 11.12 -17.47 -0.79
N ASP A 99 10.55 -17.53 0.42
CA ASP A 99 11.24 -17.98 1.63
C ASP A 99 12.56 -17.23 1.84
N LYS A 100 12.51 -15.91 1.60
CA LYS A 100 13.63 -14.97 1.77
C LYS A 100 14.82 -15.20 0.82
N LYS A 101 14.64 -15.94 -0.28
CA LYS A 101 15.70 -16.25 -1.25
C LYS A 101 15.89 -15.17 -2.33
N ASP A 102 14.87 -14.35 -2.60
CA ASP A 102 14.92 -13.28 -3.61
C ASP A 102 15.65 -12.02 -3.09
N SER A 103 16.99 -12.10 -3.04
CA SER A 103 17.84 -11.00 -2.57
C SER A 103 17.75 -9.74 -3.42
N GLU A 104 17.40 -9.87 -4.71
CA GLU A 104 17.19 -8.72 -5.61
C GLU A 104 15.99 -7.89 -5.13
N ALA A 105 14.86 -8.55 -4.86
CA ALA A 105 13.67 -7.89 -4.33
C ALA A 105 13.94 -7.22 -2.99
N LYS A 106 14.65 -7.90 -2.08
CA LYS A 106 15.01 -7.33 -0.77
C LYS A 106 15.87 -6.08 -0.90
N LYS A 107 16.90 -6.12 -1.77
CA LYS A 107 17.76 -4.97 -2.03
C LYS A 107 16.97 -3.81 -2.63
N MET A 108 16.13 -4.07 -3.63
CA MET A 108 15.29 -3.03 -4.23
C MET A 108 14.35 -2.39 -3.21
N TYR A 109 13.77 -3.17 -2.31
CA TYR A 109 12.92 -2.67 -1.22
C TYR A 109 13.72 -1.78 -0.25
N ASP A 110 14.88 -2.25 0.22
CA ASP A 110 15.71 -1.50 1.18
C ASP A 110 16.20 -0.18 0.58
N ASP A 111 16.70 -0.21 -0.66
CA ASP A 111 17.18 0.99 -1.36
C ASP A 111 16.02 1.98 -1.59
N ALA A 112 14.82 1.48 -1.94
CA ALA A 112 13.63 2.32 -2.14
C ALA A 112 13.14 2.94 -0.82
N LEU A 113 13.07 2.16 0.27
CA LEU A 113 12.64 2.65 1.57
C LEU A 113 13.60 3.72 2.11
N GLU A 114 14.91 3.52 1.96
CA GLU A 114 15.90 4.53 2.34
C GLU A 114 15.70 5.86 1.59
N ALA A 115 15.43 5.79 0.27
CA ALA A 115 15.13 6.97 -0.52
C ALA A 115 13.79 7.64 -0.11
N ILE A 116 12.75 6.86 0.16
CA ILE A 116 11.45 7.36 0.63
C ILE A 116 11.61 8.06 1.99
N GLU A 117 12.32 7.45 2.94
CA GLU A 117 12.59 8.06 4.24
C GLU A 117 13.33 9.39 4.12
N LYS A 118 14.39 9.41 3.30
CA LYS A 118 15.20 10.60 3.12
C LYS A 118 14.44 11.74 2.45
N HIS A 119 13.67 11.44 1.42
CA HIS A 119 13.10 12.46 0.53
C HIS A 119 11.64 12.77 0.84
N LEU A 120 10.82 11.76 1.15
CA LEU A 120 9.35 11.88 1.20
C LEU A 120 8.78 11.90 2.62
N VAL A 121 9.43 11.23 3.58
CA VAL A 121 8.98 11.28 4.99
C VAL A 121 9.23 12.66 5.56
N LYS A 122 8.18 13.23 6.19
CA LYS A 122 8.19 14.55 6.82
C LYS A 122 7.38 14.49 8.12
N LYS A 123 7.57 15.50 8.97
CA LYS A 123 6.82 15.67 10.23
C LYS A 123 6.07 17.00 10.18
N SER A 124 4.78 16.99 10.55
CA SER A 124 3.93 18.19 10.58
C SER A 124 4.30 19.10 11.75
N ALA A 125 3.70 20.30 11.82
CA ALA A 125 3.91 21.21 12.94
C ALA A 125 3.39 20.63 14.26
N GLY A 126 2.28 19.88 14.21
CA GLY A 126 1.70 19.11 15.31
C GLY A 126 2.40 17.79 15.61
N GLY A 127 3.48 17.45 14.88
CA GLY A 127 4.31 16.28 15.16
C GLY A 127 3.89 14.98 14.47
N LEU A 128 2.93 15.01 13.54
CA LEU A 128 2.51 13.83 12.77
C LEU A 128 3.51 13.49 11.67
N THR A 129 3.95 12.24 11.60
CA THR A 129 4.82 11.75 10.52
C THR A 129 3.98 11.31 9.33
N TYR A 130 4.29 11.83 8.14
CA TYR A 130 3.57 11.52 6.90
C TYR A 130 4.54 11.32 5.74
N ILE A 131 4.05 10.70 4.66
CA ILE A 131 4.80 10.54 3.42
C ILE A 131 4.19 11.47 2.37
N ALA A 132 4.95 12.50 1.98
CA ALA A 132 4.58 13.45 0.95
C ALA A 132 4.72 12.86 -0.46
N GLU A 133 4.03 13.46 -1.44
CA GLU A 133 4.34 13.19 -2.85
C GLU A 133 5.49 14.08 -3.33
N TRP A 134 6.16 13.67 -4.41
CA TRP A 134 7.24 14.43 -5.01
C TRP A 134 7.01 14.62 -6.51
N ARG A 135 7.16 15.86 -6.98
CA ARG A 135 6.97 16.25 -8.38
C ARG A 135 8.16 17.08 -8.83
N GLY A 136 9.09 16.46 -9.56
CA GLY A 136 10.19 17.15 -10.23
C GLY A 136 11.08 18.00 -9.32
N GLY A 137 11.24 17.60 -8.05
CA GLY A 137 12.05 18.30 -7.04
C GLY A 137 11.24 18.97 -5.94
N ILE A 138 9.92 19.11 -6.13
CA ILE A 138 9.03 19.81 -5.20
C ILE A 138 8.17 18.80 -4.45
N LEU A 139 8.08 18.94 -3.12
CA LEU A 139 7.19 18.15 -2.30
C LEU A 139 5.78 18.72 -2.33
N ASP A 140 4.80 17.86 -2.56
CA ASP A 140 3.38 18.14 -2.32
C ASP A 140 3.01 17.52 -0.97
N HIS A 141 2.74 18.38 0.03
CA HIS A 141 2.48 17.99 1.42
C HIS A 141 1.07 17.41 1.59
N LYS A 142 0.84 16.32 0.86
CA LYS A 142 -0.40 15.56 0.74
C LYS A 142 -0.05 14.08 0.90
N MET A 143 -0.93 13.35 1.60
CA MET A 143 -0.87 11.90 1.71
C MET A 143 -2.26 11.33 1.38
N GLY A 144 -2.29 10.29 0.55
CA GLY A 144 -3.52 9.58 0.21
C GLY A 144 -3.87 8.51 1.24
N HIS A 145 -5.14 8.11 1.30
CA HIS A 145 -5.59 6.94 2.06
C HIS A 145 -4.83 5.69 1.61
N LEU A 146 -4.63 5.53 0.29
CA LEU A 146 -3.82 4.46 -0.29
C LEU A 146 -2.47 4.34 0.40
N ALA A 147 -1.75 5.45 0.62
CA ALA A 147 -0.42 5.46 1.23
C ALA A 147 -0.40 4.92 2.67
N CYS A 148 -1.55 4.75 3.33
CA CYS A 148 -1.63 4.18 4.66
C CYS A 148 -1.27 2.70 4.74
N PHE A 149 -1.24 1.96 3.62
CA PHE A 149 -0.75 0.58 3.56
C PHE A 149 0.73 0.48 4.01
N SER A 150 1.47 1.58 3.80
CA SER A 150 2.91 1.64 4.06
C SER A 150 3.27 1.40 5.52
N GLY A 151 2.37 1.67 6.47
CA GLY A 151 2.57 1.33 7.87
C GLY A 151 2.79 -0.17 8.08
N GLY A 152 1.87 -0.99 7.57
CA GLY A 152 1.97 -2.45 7.58
C GLY A 152 3.17 -2.96 6.78
N MET A 153 3.41 -2.40 5.58
CA MET A 153 4.54 -2.76 4.74
C MET A 153 5.91 -2.53 5.45
N ILE A 154 6.09 -1.37 6.08
CA ILE A 154 7.33 -1.01 6.78
C ILE A 154 7.50 -1.89 8.02
N ALA A 155 6.43 -2.13 8.80
CA ALA A 155 6.49 -3.02 9.96
C ALA A 155 6.88 -4.44 9.57
N LEU A 156 6.34 -4.95 8.46
CA LEU A 156 6.65 -6.26 7.90
C LEU A 156 8.14 -6.36 7.49
N GLY A 157 8.66 -5.35 6.78
CA GLY A 157 10.08 -5.28 6.43
C GLY A 157 11.02 -5.14 7.64
N ALA A 158 10.57 -4.45 8.70
CA ALA A 158 11.35 -4.22 9.91
C ALA A 158 11.66 -5.50 10.70
N GLN A 159 10.77 -6.50 10.69
CA GLN A 159 10.99 -7.81 11.34
C GLN A 159 12.23 -8.55 10.80
N HIS A 160 12.68 -8.15 9.62
CA HIS A 160 13.82 -8.75 8.94
C HIS A 160 15.03 -7.82 8.83
N SER A 161 15.04 -6.77 9.66
CA SER A 161 16.21 -5.94 9.93
C SER A 161 16.73 -6.22 11.33
N SER A 162 17.93 -5.76 11.65
CA SER A 162 18.54 -5.91 12.98
C SER A 162 18.89 -4.57 13.62
N GLY A 163 19.04 -4.58 14.95
CA GLY A 163 19.50 -3.42 15.73
C GLY A 163 18.67 -2.16 15.53
N GLU A 164 19.37 -1.03 15.40
CA GLU A 164 18.79 0.32 15.25
C GLU A 164 17.88 0.44 14.02
N ARG A 165 18.19 -0.24 12.92
CA ARG A 165 17.38 -0.20 11.70
C ARG A 165 15.99 -0.78 11.94
N ARG A 166 15.88 -1.91 12.66
CA ARG A 166 14.59 -2.51 13.01
C ARG A 166 13.77 -1.57 13.89
N GLN A 167 14.40 -0.98 14.91
CA GLN A 167 13.71 -0.05 15.81
C GLN A 167 13.18 1.17 15.05
N ARG A 168 14.03 1.81 14.24
CA ARG A 168 13.67 2.98 13.43
C ARG A 168 12.52 2.69 12.47
N HIS A 169 12.54 1.55 11.76
CA HIS A 169 11.45 1.19 10.84
C HIS A 169 10.15 0.84 11.59
N MET A 170 10.21 0.14 12.73
CA MET A 170 9.02 -0.12 13.55
C MET A 170 8.41 1.17 14.12
N GLU A 171 9.24 2.12 14.52
CA GLU A 171 8.79 3.45 14.95
C GLU A 171 8.14 4.21 13.79
N LEU A 172 8.79 4.26 12.62
CA LEU A 172 8.25 4.88 11.42
C LEU A 172 6.89 4.28 11.02
N ALA A 173 6.79 2.95 11.01
CA ALA A 173 5.55 2.23 10.73
C ALA A 173 4.42 2.62 11.71
N ALA A 174 4.74 2.68 13.01
CA ALA A 174 3.79 3.08 14.04
C ALA A 174 3.39 4.56 13.92
N GLU A 175 4.32 5.46 13.63
CA GLU A 175 4.04 6.88 13.45
C GLU A 175 3.16 7.14 12.21
N ILE A 176 3.48 6.53 11.05
CA ILE A 176 2.66 6.64 9.83
C ILE A 176 1.25 6.12 10.10
N THR A 177 1.12 4.96 10.73
CA THR A 177 -0.19 4.36 11.04
C THR A 177 -0.98 5.23 12.02
N SER A 178 -0.30 5.89 12.96
CA SER A 178 -0.94 6.85 13.88
C SER A 178 -1.43 8.08 13.13
N THR A 179 -0.67 8.61 12.17
CA THR A 179 -1.12 9.70 11.30
C THR A 179 -2.32 9.32 10.44
N CYS A 180 -2.36 8.09 9.94
CA CYS A 180 -3.52 7.55 9.23
C CYS A 180 -4.74 7.41 10.15
N HIS A 181 -4.54 7.01 11.41
CA HIS A 181 -5.61 7.01 12.41
C HIS A 181 -6.10 8.43 12.75
N GLU A 182 -5.20 9.41 12.79
CA GLU A 182 -5.57 10.82 13.01
C GLU A 182 -6.46 11.35 11.87
N SER A 183 -6.26 10.92 10.62
CA SER A 183 -7.14 11.34 9.52
C SER A 183 -8.58 10.80 9.65
N TYR A 184 -8.74 9.64 10.28
CA TYR A 184 -10.04 9.08 10.67
C TYR A 184 -10.61 9.83 11.88
N THR A 185 -9.81 10.03 12.93
CA THR A 185 -10.25 10.66 14.17
C THR A 185 -10.72 12.10 13.96
N ARG A 186 -10.10 12.82 13.02
CA ARG A 186 -10.40 14.22 12.69
C ARG A 186 -11.59 14.39 11.74
N SER A 187 -12.21 13.31 11.27
CA SER A 187 -13.46 13.38 10.51
C SER A 187 -14.68 13.25 11.43
N ASP A 188 -15.84 13.68 10.94
CA ASP A 188 -17.11 13.58 11.68
C ASP A 188 -17.65 12.16 11.68
N THR A 189 -17.43 11.41 10.59
CA THR A 189 -17.88 10.02 10.44
C THR A 189 -16.94 9.01 11.09
N LYS A 190 -15.74 9.43 11.52
CA LYS A 190 -14.66 8.53 11.97
C LYS A 190 -14.14 7.59 10.89
N LEU A 191 -14.30 7.99 9.63
CA LEU A 191 -13.69 7.38 8.44
C LEU A 191 -12.78 8.42 7.77
N GLY A 192 -11.62 8.00 7.26
CA GLY A 192 -10.65 8.90 6.66
C GLY A 192 -11.02 9.32 5.23
N PRO A 193 -10.65 10.53 4.80
CA PRO A 193 -10.82 10.97 3.41
C PRO A 193 -9.85 10.26 2.46
N GLU A 194 -10.13 10.27 1.15
CA GLU A 194 -9.25 9.74 0.10
C GLU A 194 -7.85 10.36 0.14
N ALA A 195 -7.74 11.65 0.49
CA ALA A 195 -6.46 12.28 0.74
C ALA A 195 -6.56 13.40 1.76
N PHE A 196 -5.45 13.63 2.47
CA PHE A 196 -5.34 14.62 3.52
C PHE A 196 -4.02 15.40 3.40
N ARG A 197 -4.00 16.63 3.92
CA ARG A 197 -2.88 17.56 3.76
C ARG A 197 -2.21 17.94 5.08
N PHE A 198 -0.99 18.45 4.96
CA PHE A 198 -0.12 18.87 6.06
C PHE A 198 0.45 20.28 5.82
N ASP A 199 -0.22 21.07 4.99
CA ASP A 199 0.15 22.45 4.64
C ASP A 199 -0.96 23.45 5.01
N ALA A 200 -0.61 24.74 4.99
CA ALA A 200 -1.54 25.85 5.20
C ALA A 200 -2.40 25.74 6.49
N GLY A 201 -1.82 25.21 7.57
CA GLY A 201 -2.49 25.03 8.87
C GLY A 201 -3.44 23.83 8.94
N SER A 202 -3.58 23.05 7.86
CA SER A 202 -4.28 21.77 7.87
C SER A 202 -3.33 20.65 8.26
N GLU A 203 -3.80 19.70 9.07
CA GLU A 203 -3.06 18.49 9.40
C GLU A 203 -4.00 17.29 9.42
N ALA A 204 -3.68 16.28 8.60
CA ALA A 204 -4.45 15.05 8.48
C ALA A 204 -5.95 15.28 8.15
N THR A 205 -6.27 16.35 7.42
CA THR A 205 -7.62 16.64 6.92
C THR A 205 -7.63 16.94 5.43
N ALA A 206 -8.73 16.62 4.74
CA ALA A 206 -8.91 16.98 3.35
C ALA A 206 -9.37 18.44 3.20
N THR A 207 -8.68 19.21 2.37
CA THR A 207 -9.07 20.61 2.09
C THR A 207 -9.93 20.73 0.83
N ARG A 208 -9.78 19.79 -0.12
CA ARG A 208 -10.52 19.79 -1.38
C ARG A 208 -11.76 18.92 -1.28
N LEU A 209 -12.91 19.42 -1.74
CA LEU A 209 -14.18 18.66 -1.77
C LEU A 209 -14.05 17.33 -2.51
N SER A 210 -13.28 17.29 -3.60
CA SER A 210 -13.05 16.09 -4.41
C SER A 210 -12.22 15.02 -3.70
N GLU A 211 -11.68 15.28 -2.52
CA GLU A 211 -10.82 14.36 -1.77
C GLU A 211 -11.48 13.90 -0.46
N ARG A 212 -12.68 14.39 -0.13
CA ARG A 212 -13.38 14.12 1.15
C ARG A 212 -14.13 12.79 1.20
N TYR A 213 -14.17 12.05 0.10
CA TYR A 213 -14.93 10.81 0.02
C TYR A 213 -14.19 9.66 0.72
N TYR A 214 -14.94 8.61 1.06
CA TYR A 214 -14.43 7.33 1.54
C TYR A 214 -15.17 6.19 0.84
N ILE A 215 -14.45 5.38 0.07
CA ILE A 215 -15.02 4.31 -0.79
C ILE A 215 -14.82 2.91 -0.20
N LEU A 216 -14.90 2.77 1.13
CA LEU A 216 -14.76 1.47 1.84
C LEU A 216 -13.35 0.86 1.81
N ARG A 217 -12.33 1.70 1.63
CA ARG A 217 -10.94 1.28 1.45
C ARG A 217 -10.32 0.58 2.67
N PRO A 218 -9.37 -0.35 2.47
CA PRO A 218 -8.81 -1.18 3.53
C PRO A 218 -7.48 -0.68 4.14
N GLU A 219 -6.74 0.23 3.52
CA GLU A 219 -5.28 0.31 3.77
C GLU A 219 -4.91 0.75 5.20
N VAL A 220 -5.81 1.47 5.88
CA VAL A 220 -5.65 1.81 7.31
C VAL A 220 -5.86 0.58 8.21
N VAL A 221 -6.90 -0.22 7.95
CA VAL A 221 -7.17 -1.44 8.74
C VAL A 221 -6.18 -2.56 8.42
N GLU A 222 -5.64 -2.60 7.19
CA GLU A 222 -4.51 -3.47 6.83
C GLU A 222 -3.31 -3.18 7.73
N SER A 223 -2.90 -1.91 7.83
CA SER A 223 -1.79 -1.49 8.69
C SER A 223 -2.05 -1.79 10.17
N TYR A 224 -3.30 -1.65 10.65
CA TYR A 224 -3.67 -2.06 12.00
C TYR A 224 -3.49 -3.56 12.22
N MET A 225 -3.90 -4.39 11.26
CA MET A 225 -3.75 -5.85 11.33
C MET A 225 -2.27 -6.25 11.45
N TYR A 226 -1.41 -5.73 10.57
CA TYR A 226 0.03 -6.02 10.62
C TYR A 226 0.66 -5.54 11.93
N LEU A 227 0.39 -4.31 12.35
CA LEU A 227 0.98 -3.78 13.58
C LEU A 227 0.45 -4.47 14.83
N TRP A 228 -0.81 -4.91 14.85
CA TRP A 228 -1.33 -5.77 15.91
C TRP A 228 -0.54 -7.08 15.99
N ARG A 229 -0.46 -7.86 14.91
CA ARG A 229 0.25 -9.15 14.93
C ARG A 229 1.73 -9.03 15.31
N LEU A 230 2.37 -7.96 14.84
CA LEU A 230 3.80 -7.76 15.05
C LEU A 230 4.17 -7.14 16.41
N THR A 231 3.22 -6.52 17.13
CA THR A 231 3.52 -5.79 18.37
C THR A 231 2.59 -6.09 19.54
N HIS A 232 1.42 -6.67 19.28
CA HIS A 232 0.35 -6.92 20.24
C HIS A 232 -0.09 -5.69 21.05
N GLN A 233 0.13 -4.48 20.52
CA GLN A 233 -0.32 -3.26 21.18
C GLN A 233 -1.86 -3.15 21.08
N PRO A 234 -2.60 -3.10 22.21
CA PRO A 234 -4.07 -3.13 22.21
C PRO A 234 -4.74 -1.98 21.45
N LYS A 235 -4.03 -0.85 21.25
CA LYS A 235 -4.54 0.32 20.53
C LYS A 235 -4.99 -0.03 19.10
N TYR A 236 -4.30 -0.94 18.40
CA TYR A 236 -4.64 -1.27 17.02
C TYR A 236 -5.99 -2.00 16.91
N ARG A 237 -6.32 -2.85 17.88
CA ARG A 237 -7.66 -3.46 17.99
C ARG A 237 -8.74 -2.45 18.37
N HIS A 238 -8.44 -1.50 19.26
CA HIS A 238 -9.38 -0.42 19.60
C HIS A 238 -9.68 0.45 18.38
N TRP A 239 -8.64 0.88 17.65
CA TRP A 239 -8.80 1.66 16.42
C TRP A 239 -9.55 0.90 15.34
N GLY A 240 -9.27 -0.40 15.15
CA GLY A 240 -10.05 -1.25 14.24
C GLY A 240 -11.53 -1.34 14.64
N TRP A 241 -11.83 -1.38 15.95
CA TRP A 241 -13.21 -1.41 16.43
C TRP A 241 -13.95 -0.10 16.19
N GLU A 242 -13.27 1.04 16.35
CA GLU A 242 -13.82 2.35 15.98
C GLU A 242 -14.19 2.40 14.49
N VAL A 243 -13.35 1.82 13.61
CA VAL A 243 -13.67 1.70 12.18
C VAL A 243 -14.91 0.83 11.95
N VAL A 244 -15.05 -0.30 12.64
CA VAL A 244 -16.26 -1.15 12.55
C VAL A 244 -17.51 -0.36 12.91
N GLN A 245 -17.47 0.38 14.03
CA GLN A 245 -18.59 1.21 14.48
C GLN A 245 -18.93 2.32 13.47
N ALA A 246 -17.91 2.94 12.88
CA ALA A 246 -18.07 3.96 11.85
C ALA A 246 -18.69 3.40 10.57
N LEU A 247 -18.23 2.24 10.09
CA LEU A 247 -18.79 1.54 8.93
C LEU A 247 -20.27 1.19 9.15
N GLU A 248 -20.60 0.59 10.28
CA GLU A 248 -21.99 0.24 10.64
C GLU A 248 -22.90 1.47 10.70
N LYS A 249 -22.39 2.60 11.20
CA LYS A 249 -23.18 3.82 11.37
C LYS A 249 -23.36 4.63 10.09
N HIS A 250 -22.32 4.71 9.26
CA HIS A 250 -22.25 5.69 8.17
C HIS A 250 -22.22 5.07 6.77
N CYS A 251 -21.88 3.79 6.63
CA CYS A 251 -21.79 3.12 5.33
C CYS A 251 -22.85 2.03 5.14
N ARG A 252 -23.42 1.49 6.22
CA ARG A 252 -24.45 0.44 6.14
C ARG A 252 -25.75 1.00 5.55
N VAL A 253 -26.28 0.27 4.58
CA VAL A 253 -27.59 0.48 3.95
C VAL A 253 -28.41 -0.81 4.03
N GLU A 254 -29.69 -0.78 3.64
CA GLU A 254 -30.58 -1.95 3.74
C GLU A 254 -30.02 -3.20 3.04
N ALA A 255 -29.40 -3.02 1.87
CA ALA A 255 -28.93 -4.10 1.00
C ALA A 255 -27.41 -4.39 1.09
N GLY A 256 -26.66 -3.73 1.98
CA GLY A 256 -25.20 -3.88 2.06
C GLY A 256 -24.50 -2.67 2.66
N PHE A 257 -23.35 -2.30 2.08
CA PHE A 257 -22.54 -1.14 2.43
C PHE A 257 -22.27 -0.29 1.19
N SER A 258 -22.21 1.03 1.36
CA SER A 258 -21.87 1.98 0.30
C SER A 258 -20.78 2.93 0.78
N GLY A 259 -19.91 3.34 -0.15
CA GLY A 259 -19.03 4.47 0.08
C GLY A 259 -19.82 5.77 0.36
N ILE A 260 -19.12 6.76 0.91
CA ILE A 260 -19.67 8.06 1.29
C ILE A 260 -18.89 9.20 0.63
N ARG A 261 -19.60 10.27 0.24
CA ARG A 261 -19.01 11.37 -0.55
C ARG A 261 -18.28 12.43 0.26
N ASP A 262 -18.61 12.57 1.54
CA ASP A 262 -17.95 13.52 2.45
C ASP A 262 -17.91 12.95 3.87
N VAL A 263 -16.70 12.74 4.40
CA VAL A 263 -16.46 12.25 5.77
C VAL A 263 -16.60 13.33 6.85
N TYR A 264 -16.75 14.60 6.47
CA TYR A 264 -16.89 15.76 7.37
C TYR A 264 -18.35 16.21 7.49
N THR A 265 -19.28 15.26 7.45
CA THR A 265 -20.70 15.48 7.73
C THR A 265 -21.26 14.32 8.53
N THR A 266 -22.16 14.63 9.48
CA THR A 266 -22.78 13.62 10.35
C THR A 266 -23.77 12.72 9.61
N THR A 267 -24.31 13.18 8.47
CA THR A 267 -25.27 12.45 7.62
C THR A 267 -24.77 12.45 6.18
N PRO A 268 -23.80 11.57 5.85
CA PRO A 268 -23.18 11.57 4.53
C PRO A 268 -24.12 11.09 3.43
N THR A 269 -23.87 11.57 2.21
CA THR A 269 -24.50 11.03 1.00
C THR A 269 -23.72 9.81 0.52
N HIS A 270 -24.43 8.72 0.24
CA HIS A 270 -23.84 7.49 -0.30
C HIS A 270 -23.49 7.62 -1.78
N ASP A 271 -22.42 6.93 -2.21
CA ASP A 271 -22.02 6.86 -3.62
C ASP A 271 -22.78 5.78 -4.42
N ASN A 272 -23.57 4.94 -3.73
CA ASN A 272 -24.30 3.80 -4.26
C ASN A 272 -23.41 2.72 -4.89
N MET A 273 -22.22 2.49 -4.31
CA MET A 273 -21.28 1.45 -4.74
C MET A 273 -20.74 0.65 -3.55
N GLN A 274 -20.89 -0.67 -3.64
CA GLN A 274 -20.19 -1.62 -2.78
C GLN A 274 -18.99 -2.19 -3.53
N GLN A 275 -17.80 -1.74 -3.16
CA GLN A 275 -16.56 -2.15 -3.80
C GLN A 275 -16.21 -3.60 -3.43
N SER A 276 -15.68 -4.39 -4.37
CA SER A 276 -15.31 -5.79 -4.10
C SER A 276 -14.25 -5.91 -3.00
N PHE A 277 -13.30 -4.98 -2.95
CA PHE A 277 -12.27 -4.92 -1.92
C PHE A 277 -12.82 -4.69 -0.51
N PHE A 278 -14.04 -4.17 -0.36
CA PHE A 278 -14.64 -4.10 0.97
C PHE A 278 -14.79 -5.51 1.58
N LEU A 279 -15.22 -6.47 0.77
CA LEU A 279 -15.39 -7.87 1.18
C LEU A 279 -14.05 -8.61 1.18
N ALA A 280 -13.24 -8.41 0.14
CA ALA A 280 -11.96 -9.10 0.01
C ALA A 280 -10.95 -8.65 1.07
N GLU A 281 -10.91 -7.36 1.39
CA GLU A 281 -9.85 -6.75 2.17
C GLU A 281 -10.35 -6.18 3.49
N THR A 282 -11.22 -5.17 3.46
CA THR A 282 -11.61 -4.42 4.67
C THR A 282 -12.19 -5.35 5.73
N LEU A 283 -13.16 -6.19 5.36
CA LEU A 283 -13.75 -7.17 6.28
C LEU A 283 -12.78 -8.30 6.66
N LYS A 284 -11.90 -8.73 5.75
CA LYS A 284 -10.91 -9.78 6.03
C LYS A 284 -9.86 -9.30 7.03
N TYR A 285 -9.28 -8.13 6.83
CA TYR A 285 -8.30 -7.55 7.74
C TYR A 285 -8.91 -7.22 9.11
N LEU A 286 -10.14 -6.71 9.14
CA LEU A 286 -10.87 -6.54 10.40
C LEU A 286 -11.10 -7.89 11.10
N TYR A 287 -11.52 -8.92 10.38
CA TYR A 287 -11.68 -10.26 10.95
C TYR A 287 -10.35 -10.80 11.53
N LEU A 288 -9.26 -10.71 10.76
CA LEU A 288 -7.93 -11.17 11.18
C LEU A 288 -7.34 -10.34 12.33
N LEU A 289 -7.65 -9.05 12.41
CA LEU A 289 -7.24 -8.17 13.50
C LEU A 289 -7.81 -8.64 14.86
N PHE A 290 -9.00 -9.24 14.86
CA PHE A 290 -9.66 -9.76 16.07
C PHE A 290 -9.52 -11.28 16.25
N CYS A 291 -8.85 -11.98 15.33
CA CYS A 291 -8.52 -13.39 15.47
C CYS A 291 -7.19 -13.61 16.21
N GLU A 292 -6.96 -14.87 16.57
CA GLU A 292 -5.65 -15.36 16.99
C GLU A 292 -4.66 -15.35 15.82
N ASP A 293 -3.37 -15.30 16.14
CA ASP A 293 -2.29 -15.09 15.17
C ASP A 293 -2.01 -16.31 14.28
N ASP A 294 -2.45 -17.50 14.70
CA ASP A 294 -2.32 -18.76 13.95
C ASP A 294 -3.27 -18.86 12.74
N VAL A 295 -4.34 -18.07 12.73
CA VAL A 295 -5.26 -17.97 11.58
C VAL A 295 -4.57 -17.21 10.45
N LEU A 296 -4.15 -17.88 9.37
CA LEU A 296 -3.35 -17.29 8.29
C LEU A 296 -2.08 -16.61 8.83
N SER A 297 -1.24 -17.36 9.54
CA SER A 297 0.03 -16.88 10.09
C SER A 297 0.88 -16.16 9.05
N LEU A 298 1.54 -15.07 9.46
CA LEU A 298 2.49 -14.32 8.63
C LEU A 298 3.78 -15.11 8.32
N GLU A 299 3.98 -16.25 9.00
CA GLU A 299 5.09 -17.18 8.74
C GLU A 299 4.81 -18.13 7.56
N ASP A 300 3.54 -18.38 7.26
CA ASP A 300 3.11 -19.34 6.23
C ASP A 300 2.47 -18.64 5.02
N TRP A 301 1.96 -17.42 5.19
CA TRP A 301 1.17 -16.71 4.19
C TRP A 301 1.67 -15.31 3.91
N VAL A 302 1.66 -14.93 2.64
CA VAL A 302 1.83 -13.56 2.15
C VAL A 302 0.54 -13.14 1.46
N PHE A 303 -0.09 -12.08 1.96
CA PHE A 303 -1.26 -11.49 1.31
C PHE A 303 -0.82 -10.73 0.06
N ASN A 304 -1.47 -10.94 -1.08
CA ASN A 304 -1.29 -10.05 -2.23
C ASN A 304 -1.90 -8.66 -1.95
N THR A 305 -1.85 -7.73 -2.91
CA THR A 305 -2.34 -6.34 -2.70
C THR A 305 -3.86 -6.22 -2.56
N GLU A 306 -4.61 -7.32 -2.75
CA GLU A 306 -6.07 -7.38 -2.59
C GLU A 306 -6.46 -8.38 -1.47
N ALA A 307 -5.59 -8.50 -0.47
CA ALA A 307 -5.71 -9.36 0.70
C ALA A 307 -5.94 -10.87 0.38
N HIS A 308 -5.57 -11.36 -0.79
CA HIS A 308 -5.63 -12.80 -1.09
C HIS A 308 -4.36 -13.49 -0.58
N PRO A 309 -4.46 -14.42 0.38
CA PRO A 309 -3.29 -15.08 0.94
C PRO A 309 -2.70 -16.09 -0.07
N LEU A 310 -1.41 -15.98 -0.30
CA LEU A 310 -0.59 -16.91 -1.09
C LEU A 310 0.41 -17.61 -0.15
N PRO A 311 0.65 -18.92 -0.32
CA PRO A 311 1.58 -19.64 0.56
C PRO A 311 3.03 -19.20 0.32
N ILE A 312 3.83 -19.19 1.38
CA ILE A 312 5.29 -19.04 1.27
C ILE A 312 5.89 -20.31 0.68
N ASN A 313 6.78 -20.14 -0.29
CA ASN A 313 7.40 -21.26 -0.99
C ASN A 313 8.60 -21.82 -0.21
N HIS A 314 8.33 -22.73 0.72
CA HIS A 314 9.37 -23.47 1.45
C HIS A 314 10.10 -24.52 0.61
N THR A 315 9.64 -24.80 -0.62
CA THR A 315 10.31 -25.75 -1.52
C THR A 315 11.39 -25.07 -2.34
N ASP A 316 12.58 -25.68 -2.42
CA ASP A 316 13.65 -25.22 -3.30
C ASP A 316 13.21 -25.37 -4.76
N LEU A 317 12.69 -24.29 -5.35
CA LEU A 317 12.65 -24.15 -6.80
C LEU A 317 14.10 -24.17 -7.29
N LYS A 318 14.55 -25.35 -7.71
CA LYS A 318 15.81 -25.48 -8.46
C LYS A 318 15.71 -24.55 -9.67
N ALA A 319 16.60 -23.56 -9.67
CA ALA A 319 16.80 -22.59 -10.73
C ALA A 319 17.05 -23.27 -12.09
#